data_AF-A0A3R7A5U0-F1
#
_entry.id   AF-A0A3R7A5U0-F1
#
_cell.length_a   1.000
_cell.length_b   1.000
_cell.length_c   1.000
_cell.angle_alpha   90.00
_cell.angle_beta   90.00
_cell.angle_gamma   90.00
#
_symmetry.space_group_name_H-M   'P 1'
#
loop_
_entity.id
_entity.type
_entity.pdbx_description
1 polymer ?
#
loop_
_entity_poly.entity_id
_entity_poly.type
_entity_poly.pdbx_seq_one_letter_code
_entity_poly.pdbx_strand_id
1 'polypeptide(L)'
;MKGPARRGSGGQSRGVSSLSELKHPLPPNFFVCPQTTPQEESEWIQTGLRALTALVRDTQVTGGPMQWTLNTDTNGLQIYWGSDIGNSDVTLFMSVAEIEASLDEAAKLHIADTPEAYHAYIARYNKDIIDCAVLKTLAPPTNEHPHNYIGLKWLTLEMPVTIRNRDFTFVE
;
A
#
# COMPACT_ATOMS: atom_id res chain seq x y z
N MET A 1 -52.18 -39.10 34.59
CA MET A 1 -50.79 -39.58 34.53
C MET A 1 -49.96 -38.54 33.80
N LYS A 2 -48.94 -37.99 34.48
CA LYS A 2 -48.01 -36.98 33.98
C LYS A 2 -46.97 -37.66 33.08
N GLY A 3 -46.83 -37.20 31.82
CA GLY A 3 -45.69 -37.53 30.95
C GLY A 3 -44.56 -36.49 31.11
N PRO A 4 -43.29 -36.86 30.91
CA PRO A 4 -42.17 -36.08 31.41
C PRO A 4 -41.77 -34.91 30.50
N ALA A 5 -41.29 -33.85 31.15
CA ALA A 5 -40.69 -32.66 30.54
C ALA A 5 -39.42 -33.01 29.74
N ARG A 6 -39.36 -32.59 28.47
CA ARG A 6 -38.12 -32.62 27.68
C ARG A 6 -37.36 -31.32 27.83
N ARG A 7 -36.07 -31.52 28.15
CA ARG A 7 -35.02 -30.56 28.45
C ARG A 7 -34.85 -29.49 27.37
N GLY A 8 -34.63 -28.26 27.82
CA GLY A 8 -34.09 -27.18 27.00
C GLY A 8 -32.71 -27.55 26.49
N SER A 9 -32.49 -27.36 25.19
CA SER A 9 -31.17 -27.23 24.60
C SER A 9 -31.01 -25.77 24.23
N GLY A 10 -30.25 -25.05 25.06
CA GLY A 10 -29.77 -23.71 24.73
C GLY A 10 -28.81 -23.84 23.56
N GLY A 11 -29.32 -23.64 22.36
CA GLY A 11 -28.49 -23.32 21.21
C GLY A 11 -27.94 -21.91 21.44
N GLN A 12 -26.74 -21.82 22.02
CA GLN A 12 -25.93 -20.61 21.87
C GLN A 12 -25.64 -20.48 20.37
N SER A 13 -26.44 -19.66 19.67
CA SER A 13 -26.02 -19.15 18.39
C SER A 13 -24.72 -18.40 18.64
N ARG A 14 -23.60 -18.98 18.22
CA ARG A 14 -22.36 -18.23 18.05
C ARG A 14 -22.71 -17.06 17.16
N GLY A 15 -22.82 -15.88 17.76
CA GLY A 15 -22.94 -14.64 17.02
C GLY A 15 -21.72 -14.57 16.13
N VAL A 16 -21.91 -14.83 14.83
CA VAL A 16 -21.01 -14.29 13.83
C VAL A 16 -21.26 -12.80 13.95
N SER A 17 -20.41 -12.12 14.71
CA SER A 17 -20.37 -10.68 14.75
C SER A 17 -20.24 -10.24 13.31
N SER A 18 -21.33 -9.73 12.73
CA SER A 18 -21.27 -8.94 11.52
C SER A 18 -20.21 -7.89 11.80
N LEU A 19 -19.02 -8.03 11.20
CA LEU A 19 -18.03 -6.97 11.21
C LEU A 19 -18.73 -5.80 10.52
N SER A 20 -19.24 -4.87 11.33
CA SER A 20 -19.73 -3.59 10.84
C SER A 20 -18.63 -3.03 9.96
N GLU A 21 -18.99 -2.61 8.76
CA GLU A 21 -18.07 -1.94 7.84
C GLU A 21 -17.34 -0.83 8.60
N LEU A 22 -16.01 -0.96 8.69
CA LEU A 22 -15.20 0.01 9.42
C LEU A 22 -15.32 1.35 8.70
N LYS A 23 -15.78 2.37 9.42
CA LYS A 23 -15.89 3.71 8.87
C LYS A 23 -14.49 4.35 8.86
N HIS A 24 -14.03 4.71 7.67
CA HIS A 24 -12.79 5.46 7.47
C HIS A 24 -13.02 6.99 7.58
N PRO A 25 -12.03 7.78 8.01
CA PRO A 25 -10.76 7.31 8.57
C PRO A 25 -10.95 6.63 9.93
N LEU A 26 -10.10 5.66 10.23
CA LEU A 26 -10.12 4.93 11.49
C LEU A 26 -9.80 5.86 12.67
N PRO A 27 -10.25 5.54 13.90
CA PRO A 27 -9.92 6.32 15.08
C PRO A 27 -8.41 6.48 15.30
N PRO A 28 -7.96 7.56 15.95
CA PRO A 28 -6.57 7.68 16.37
C PRO A 28 -6.11 6.48 17.20
N ASN A 29 -4.87 6.04 17.01
CA ASN A 29 -4.29 4.87 17.68
C ASN A 29 -5.06 3.55 17.46
N PHE A 30 -5.80 3.42 16.35
CA PHE A 30 -6.48 2.17 15.99
C PHE A 30 -5.49 1.02 15.81
N PHE A 31 -4.35 1.29 15.16
CA PHE A 31 -3.27 0.33 15.02
C PHE A 31 -2.35 0.38 16.23
N VAL A 32 -2.02 -0.80 16.75
CA VAL A 32 -0.94 -0.97 17.72
C VAL A 32 0.32 -1.29 16.94
N CYS A 33 1.43 -0.60 17.25
CA CYS A 33 2.72 -0.88 16.63
C CYS A 33 3.03 -2.39 16.72
N PRO A 34 3.26 -3.08 15.59
CA PRO A 34 3.50 -4.51 15.59
C PRO A 34 4.75 -4.83 16.41
N GLN A 35 4.61 -5.78 17.33
CA GLN A 35 5.75 -6.32 18.06
C GLN A 35 6.51 -7.24 17.12
N THR A 36 7.75 -6.88 16.80
CA THR A 36 8.60 -7.58 15.84
C THR A 36 9.94 -7.89 16.46
N THR A 37 10.54 -8.98 16.02
CA THR A 37 11.91 -9.33 16.32
C THR A 37 12.87 -8.56 15.40
N PRO A 38 14.14 -8.38 15.81
CA PRO A 38 15.15 -7.78 14.93
C PRO A 38 15.34 -8.54 13.61
N GLN A 39 15.10 -9.85 13.60
CA GLN A 39 15.19 -10.69 12.41
C GLN A 39 14.08 -10.35 11.40
N GLU A 40 12.83 -10.24 11.86
CA GLU A 40 11.69 -9.85 11.02
C GLU A 40 11.89 -8.44 10.43
N GLU A 41 12.36 -7.49 11.24
CA GLU A 41 12.66 -6.14 10.76
C GLU A 41 13.75 -6.15 9.68
N SER A 42 14.80 -6.96 9.85
CA SER A 42 15.84 -7.12 8.84
C SER A 42 15.29 -7.73 7.54
N GLU A 43 14.40 -8.71 7.61
CA GLU A 43 13.77 -9.33 6.45
C GLU A 43 12.86 -8.35 5.69
N TRP A 44 12.14 -7.50 6.41
CA TRP A 44 11.31 -6.45 5.83
C TRP A 44 12.15 -5.35 5.18
N ILE A 45 13.23 -4.92 5.83
CA ILE A 45 14.22 -4.00 5.24
C ILE A 45 14.77 -4.58 3.94
N GLN A 46 15.18 -5.85 3.93
CA GLN A 46 15.66 -6.49 2.72
C GLN A 46 14.58 -6.59 1.64
N THR A 47 13.30 -6.74 2.02
CA THR A 47 12.19 -6.73 1.08
C THR A 47 12.04 -5.37 0.39
N GLY A 48 12.10 -4.28 1.14
CA GLY A 48 12.10 -2.91 0.57
C GLY A 48 13.28 -2.67 -0.37
N LEU A 49 14.50 -3.07 0.04
CA LEU A 49 15.69 -2.94 -0.80
C LEU A 49 15.61 -3.75 -2.10
N ARG A 50 15.06 -4.96 -2.05
CA ARG A 50 14.82 -5.79 -3.25
C ARG A 50 13.78 -5.15 -4.16
N ALA A 51 12.70 -4.60 -3.59
CA ALA A 51 11.67 -3.92 -4.36
C ALA A 51 12.23 -2.68 -5.09
N LEU A 52 13.02 -1.85 -4.42
CA LEU A 52 13.68 -0.70 -5.03
C LEU A 52 14.65 -1.13 -6.16
N THR A 53 15.45 -2.16 -5.91
CA THR A 53 16.37 -2.69 -6.93
C THR A 53 15.62 -3.22 -8.15
N ALA A 54 14.51 -3.93 -7.94
CA ALA A 54 13.64 -4.41 -9.01
C ALA A 54 13.01 -3.25 -9.77
N LEU A 55 12.52 -2.22 -9.08
CA LEU A 55 11.94 -1.03 -9.70
C LEU A 55 12.93 -0.36 -10.67
N VAL A 56 14.16 -0.08 -10.23
CA VAL A 56 15.20 0.55 -11.07
C VAL A 56 15.58 -0.33 -12.26
N ARG A 57 15.64 -1.65 -12.06
CA ARG A 57 15.93 -2.61 -13.13
C ARG A 57 14.80 -2.68 -14.16
N ASP A 58 13.56 -2.75 -13.71
CA ASP A 58 12.39 -3.12 -14.53
C ASP A 58 11.76 -1.93 -15.26
N THR A 59 11.95 -0.70 -14.75
CA THR A 59 11.41 0.54 -15.35
C THR A 59 12.24 1.08 -16.53
N GLN A 60 13.25 0.34 -16.98
CA GLN A 60 14.00 0.71 -18.18
C GLN A 60 13.14 0.55 -19.43
N VAL A 61 12.73 1.67 -20.03
CA VAL A 61 11.88 1.70 -21.25
C VAL A 61 12.54 0.96 -22.42
N THR A 62 13.86 1.08 -22.57
CA THR A 62 14.63 0.41 -23.64
C THR A 62 15.79 -0.36 -23.04
N GLY A 63 16.05 -1.56 -23.57
CA GLY A 63 17.15 -2.43 -23.10
C GLY A 63 16.92 -3.09 -21.73
N GLY A 64 15.76 -2.87 -21.11
CA GLY A 64 15.37 -3.49 -19.85
C GLY A 64 14.86 -4.94 -19.99
N PRO A 65 14.62 -5.62 -18.87
CA PRO A 65 14.09 -6.98 -18.85
C PRO A 65 12.60 -7.04 -19.23
N MET A 66 11.88 -5.93 -19.10
CA MET A 66 10.45 -5.82 -19.41
C MET A 66 10.25 -5.32 -20.83
N GLN A 67 9.30 -5.94 -21.54
CA GLN A 67 8.87 -5.48 -22.86
C GLN A 67 7.73 -4.48 -22.69
N TRP A 68 8.07 -3.20 -22.67
CA TRP A 68 7.10 -2.13 -22.50
C TRP A 68 6.40 -1.77 -23.81
N THR A 69 5.07 -1.79 -23.80
CA THR A 69 4.23 -1.34 -24.92
C THR A 69 3.58 -0.01 -24.57
N LEU A 70 3.82 1.03 -25.38
CA LEU A 70 3.14 2.32 -25.20
C LEU A 70 1.63 2.16 -25.43
N ASN A 71 0.83 2.56 -24.46
CA ASN A 71 -0.63 2.47 -24.51
C ASN A 71 -1.30 3.84 -24.59
N THR A 72 -0.84 4.82 -23.82
CA THR A 72 -1.38 6.19 -23.80
C THR A 72 -0.25 7.19 -23.92
N ASP A 73 -0.43 8.22 -24.74
CA ASP A 73 0.44 9.40 -24.80
C ASP A 73 -0.47 10.63 -24.87
N THR A 74 -0.51 11.43 -23.80
CA THR A 74 -1.39 12.60 -23.73
C THR A 74 -0.81 13.64 -22.79
N ASN A 75 -0.69 14.89 -23.27
CA ASN A 75 -0.24 16.04 -22.48
C ASN A 75 1.09 15.84 -21.72
N GLY A 76 2.06 15.13 -22.34
CA GLY A 76 3.36 14.86 -21.72
C GLY A 76 3.34 13.73 -20.69
N LEU A 77 2.22 13.03 -20.53
CA LEU A 77 2.12 11.78 -19.77
C LEU A 77 2.07 10.59 -20.74
N GLN A 78 3.04 9.69 -20.60
CA GLN A 78 3.06 8.42 -21.31
C GLN A 78 2.75 7.27 -20.34
N ILE A 79 1.92 6.33 -20.76
CA ILE A 79 1.59 5.12 -20.00
C ILE A 79 1.96 3.90 -20.83
N TYR A 80 2.83 3.06 -20.29
CA TYR A 80 3.32 1.83 -20.87
C TYR A 80 2.75 0.62 -20.13
N TRP A 81 2.51 -0.46 -20.86
CA TRP A 81 2.04 -1.73 -20.33
C TRP A 81 3.18 -2.75 -20.44
N GLY A 82 3.51 -3.39 -19.33
CA GLY A 82 4.57 -4.42 -19.24
C GLY A 82 4.03 -5.84 -19.23
N SER A 83 2.72 -6.00 -19.10
CA SER A 83 2.02 -7.28 -19.22
C SER A 83 0.59 -7.08 -19.73
N ASP A 84 -0.01 -8.16 -20.25
CA ASP A 84 -1.37 -8.14 -20.75
C ASP A 84 -2.38 -8.18 -19.60
N ILE A 85 -3.23 -7.16 -19.49
CA ILE A 85 -4.32 -7.10 -18.51
C ILE A 85 -5.29 -8.27 -18.74
N GLY A 86 -5.52 -9.06 -17.68
CA GLY A 86 -6.45 -10.20 -17.70
C GLY A 86 -5.88 -11.50 -18.29
N ASN A 87 -4.69 -11.47 -18.89
CA ASN A 87 -4.01 -12.65 -19.45
C ASN A 87 -2.70 -13.00 -18.73
N SER A 88 -2.37 -12.26 -17.67
CA SER A 88 -1.18 -12.48 -16.84
C SER A 88 -1.58 -12.50 -15.37
N ASP A 89 -0.83 -13.25 -14.56
CA ASP A 89 -1.02 -13.30 -13.10
C ASP A 89 -0.72 -11.94 -12.44
N VAL A 90 0.01 -11.07 -13.12
CA VAL A 90 0.41 -9.74 -12.64
C VAL A 90 0.18 -8.71 -13.74
N THR A 91 -0.58 -7.67 -13.44
CA THR A 91 -0.71 -6.50 -14.31
C THR A 91 0.40 -5.49 -14.00
N LEU A 92 1.23 -5.16 -14.99
CA LEU A 92 2.31 -4.18 -14.88
C LEU A 92 2.04 -2.99 -15.80
N PHE A 93 2.10 -1.79 -15.24
CA PHE A 93 2.06 -0.54 -15.97
C PHE A 93 3.14 0.40 -15.44
N MET A 94 3.59 1.30 -16.30
CA MET A 94 4.58 2.33 -15.97
C MET A 94 4.14 3.65 -16.57
N SER A 95 4.12 4.69 -15.75
CA SER A 95 3.87 6.06 -16.20
C SER A 95 5.18 6.82 -16.30
N VAL A 96 5.38 7.53 -17.41
CA VAL A 96 6.56 8.37 -17.66
C VAL A 96 6.07 9.80 -17.89
N ALA A 97 6.68 10.75 -17.18
CA ALA A 97 6.43 12.18 -17.33
C ALA A 97 7.75 12.94 -17.18
N GLU A 98 7.86 14.06 -17.88
CA GLU A 98 9.01 14.97 -17.75
C GLU A 98 8.65 16.11 -16.79
N ILE A 99 9.54 16.39 -15.84
CA ILE A 99 9.41 17.48 -14.88
C ILE A 99 10.66 18.37 -14.93
N GLU A 100 10.47 19.68 -14.88
CA GLU A 100 11.56 20.65 -14.80
C GLU A 100 11.94 20.86 -13.33
N ALA A 101 12.77 19.95 -12.79
CA ALA A 101 13.20 19.96 -11.39
C ALA A 101 14.56 19.26 -11.23
N SER A 102 15.28 19.58 -10.15
CA SER A 102 16.42 18.78 -9.69
C SER A 102 15.97 17.43 -9.11
N LEU A 103 16.90 16.47 -9.01
CA LEU A 103 16.62 15.19 -8.36
C LEU A 103 16.20 15.34 -6.89
N ASP A 104 16.78 16.31 -6.18
CA ASP A 104 16.41 16.58 -4.78
C ASP A 104 15.00 17.15 -4.66
N GLU A 105 14.57 17.97 -5.61
CA GLU A 105 13.19 18.48 -5.65
C GLU A 105 12.20 17.37 -6.02
N ALA A 106 12.57 16.50 -6.96
CA ALA A 106 11.76 15.33 -7.31
C ALA A 106 11.62 14.34 -6.13
N ALA A 107 12.70 14.10 -5.38
CA ALA A 107 12.68 13.27 -4.18
C ALA A 107 11.76 13.85 -3.11
N LYS A 108 11.76 15.18 -2.92
CA LYS A 108 10.87 15.87 -1.98
C LYS A 108 9.38 15.68 -2.27
N LEU A 109 9.00 15.38 -3.52
CA LEU A 109 7.60 15.07 -3.85
C LEU A 109 7.11 13.78 -3.19
N HIS A 110 8.02 12.87 -2.83
CA HIS A 110 7.73 11.54 -2.31
C HIS A 110 7.98 11.40 -0.80
N ILE A 111 8.23 12.50 -0.09
CA ILE A 111 8.42 12.47 1.37
C ILE A 111 7.12 12.05 2.05
N ALA A 112 7.17 10.91 2.73
CA ALA A 112 6.06 10.32 3.47
C ALA A 112 6.58 9.53 4.69
N ASP A 113 7.67 9.96 5.30
CA ASP A 113 8.42 9.23 6.34
C ASP A 113 7.82 9.36 7.75
N THR A 114 6.97 10.36 7.98
CA THR A 114 6.17 10.55 9.22
C THR A 114 4.68 10.36 8.97
N PRO A 115 3.85 10.07 10.00
CA PRO A 115 2.40 10.02 9.85
C PRO A 115 1.81 11.29 9.22
N GLU A 116 2.27 12.47 9.65
CA GLU A 116 1.81 13.76 9.16
C GLU A 116 2.20 13.98 7.69
N ALA A 117 3.45 13.66 7.34
CA ALA A 117 3.93 13.77 5.97
C ALA A 117 3.20 12.79 5.04
N TYR A 118 2.95 11.57 5.50
CA TYR A 118 2.23 10.57 4.71
C TYR A 118 0.77 10.98 4.46
N HIS A 119 0.07 11.49 5.48
CA HIS A 119 -1.28 12.05 5.31
C HIS A 119 -1.29 13.23 4.34
N ALA A 120 -0.30 14.12 4.42
CA ALA A 120 -0.17 15.26 3.50
C ALA A 120 0.12 14.81 2.06
N TYR A 121 1.00 13.81 1.87
CA TYR A 121 1.31 13.21 0.58
C TYR A 121 0.05 12.62 -0.07
N ILE A 122 -0.68 11.78 0.66
CA ILE A 122 -1.92 11.16 0.20
C ILE A 122 -2.97 12.19 -0.18
N ALA A 123 -3.24 13.17 0.70
CA ALA A 123 -4.21 14.22 0.44
C ALA A 123 -3.88 15.05 -0.81
N ARG A 124 -2.59 15.16 -1.15
CA ARG A 124 -2.11 15.92 -2.30
C ARG A 124 -2.16 15.13 -3.61
N TYR A 125 -1.76 13.86 -3.59
CA TYR A 125 -1.48 13.10 -4.81
C TYR A 125 -2.37 11.86 -5.03
N ASN A 126 -3.00 11.31 -3.99
CA ASN A 126 -3.71 10.02 -4.05
C ASN A 126 -5.15 10.14 -3.54
N LYS A 127 -6.02 10.70 -4.38
CA LYS A 127 -7.41 11.03 -4.02
C LYS A 127 -8.31 9.80 -3.79
N ASP A 128 -7.88 8.64 -4.28
CA ASP A 128 -8.54 7.35 -4.11
C ASP A 128 -8.16 6.66 -2.80
N ILE A 129 -7.14 7.14 -2.09
CA ILE A 129 -6.80 6.64 -0.75
C ILE A 129 -7.65 7.38 0.29
N ILE A 130 -8.51 6.63 0.99
CA ILE A 130 -9.45 7.17 1.98
C ILE A 130 -8.97 7.06 3.42
N ASP A 131 -7.90 6.31 3.65
CA ASP A 131 -7.26 6.19 4.95
C ASP A 131 -5.82 5.67 4.80
N CYS A 132 -4.94 6.05 5.71
CA CYS A 132 -3.57 5.58 5.71
C CYS A 132 -2.89 5.71 7.08
N ALA A 133 -1.88 4.88 7.32
CA ALA A 133 -1.11 4.89 8.56
C ALA A 133 0.33 4.42 8.32
N VAL A 134 1.27 5.06 9.01
CA VAL A 134 2.62 4.50 9.23
C VAL A 134 2.53 3.57 10.43
N LEU A 135 2.73 2.26 10.21
CA LEU A 135 2.63 1.26 11.27
C LEU A 135 3.93 1.13 12.04
N LYS A 136 5.07 1.23 11.33
CA LYS A 136 6.42 1.18 11.92
C LYS A 136 7.47 1.76 10.98
N THR A 137 8.37 2.59 11.50
CA THR A 137 9.59 3.00 10.78
C THR A 137 10.68 1.95 11.02
N LEU A 138 11.17 1.34 9.94
CA LEU A 138 12.19 0.28 9.98
C LEU A 138 13.61 0.86 9.78
N ALA A 139 13.74 1.82 8.86
CA ALA A 139 14.97 2.58 8.66
C ALA A 139 14.62 4.06 8.46
N PRO A 140 14.94 4.96 9.41
CA PRO A 140 14.71 6.39 9.23
C PRO A 140 15.80 7.02 8.33
N PRO A 141 15.54 8.21 7.75
CA PRO A 141 16.56 8.98 7.06
C PRO A 141 17.71 9.38 7.98
N THR A 142 18.90 9.53 7.41
CA THR A 142 20.09 10.01 8.11
C THR A 142 20.65 11.26 7.42
N ASN A 143 21.59 11.96 8.05
CA ASN A 143 22.23 13.13 7.44
C ASN A 143 23.02 12.75 6.18
N GLU A 144 23.64 11.56 6.18
CA GLU A 144 24.41 11.01 5.06
C GLU A 144 23.49 10.48 3.95
N HIS A 145 22.30 9.99 4.32
CA HIS A 145 21.31 9.42 3.42
C HIS A 145 19.91 10.01 3.69
N PRO A 146 19.69 11.30 3.36
CA PRO A 146 18.46 12.01 3.74
C PRO A 146 17.22 11.56 2.96
N HIS A 147 17.41 10.84 1.86
CA HIS A 147 16.32 10.31 1.03
C HIS A 147 16.04 8.82 1.30
N ASN A 148 16.80 8.18 2.18
CA ASN A 148 16.62 6.77 2.47
C ASN A 148 15.64 6.61 3.62
N TYR A 149 14.51 5.98 3.34
CA TYR A 149 13.53 5.61 4.34
C TYR A 149 13.01 4.22 4.02
N ILE A 150 12.75 3.42 5.05
CA ILE A 150 11.97 2.18 4.93
C ILE A 150 10.93 2.14 6.04
N GLY A 151 9.66 2.05 5.66
CA GLY A 151 8.52 1.99 6.58
C GLY A 151 7.56 0.86 6.26
N LEU A 152 7.00 0.26 7.30
CA LEU A 152 5.80 -0.58 7.19
C LEU A 152 4.58 0.34 7.22
N LYS A 153 3.80 0.33 6.14
CA LYS A 153 2.66 1.22 5.95
C LYS A 153 1.39 0.46 5.63
N TRP A 154 0.28 1.13 5.86
CA TRP A 154 -1.05 0.67 5.50
C TRP A 154 -1.84 1.79 4.84
N LEU A 155 -2.69 1.42 3.90
CA LEU A 155 -3.65 2.31 3.24
C LEU A 155 -4.94 1.57 2.89
N THR A 156 -6.03 2.32 2.75
CA THR A 156 -7.30 1.86 2.16
C THR A 156 -7.62 2.66 0.91
N LEU A 157 -7.90 1.94 -0.18
CA LEU A 157 -8.42 2.47 -1.43
C LEU A 157 -9.95 2.45 -1.44
N GLU A 158 -10.54 3.58 -1.82
CA GLU A 158 -11.92 3.65 -2.28
C GLU A 158 -12.02 3.03 -3.67
N MET A 159 -12.86 2.01 -3.78
CA MET A 159 -13.12 1.34 -5.04
C MET A 159 -14.44 1.84 -5.63
N PRO A 160 -14.63 1.79 -6.97
CA PRO A 160 -15.91 2.12 -7.59
C PRO A 160 -17.06 1.34 -6.96
N VAL A 161 -18.24 1.95 -6.88
CA VAL A 161 -19.42 1.56 -6.05
C VAL A 161 -19.81 0.06 -6.07
N THR A 162 -19.45 -0.67 -7.12
CA THR A 162 -19.75 -2.11 -7.26
C THR A 162 -18.69 -3.04 -6.66
N ILE A 163 -17.55 -2.50 -6.22
CA ILE A 163 -16.41 -3.22 -5.67
C ILE A 163 -16.20 -2.73 -4.25
N ARG A 164 -16.08 -3.66 -3.28
CA ARG A 164 -15.72 -3.29 -1.90
C ARG A 164 -14.36 -2.58 -1.88
N ASN A 165 -14.18 -1.64 -0.96
CA ASN A 165 -12.88 -1.04 -0.70
C ASN A 165 -11.81 -2.10 -0.42
N ARG A 166 -10.54 -1.74 -0.66
CA ARG A 166 -9.39 -2.64 -0.47
C ARG A 166 -8.37 -1.96 0.39
N ASP A 167 -7.83 -2.68 1.36
CA ASP A 167 -6.71 -2.22 2.14
C ASP A 167 -5.45 -3.03 1.83
N PHE A 168 -4.30 -2.41 2.06
CA PHE A 168 -2.99 -2.98 1.77
C PHE A 168 -2.05 -2.69 2.93
N THR A 169 -1.17 -3.65 3.21
CA THR A 169 0.01 -3.45 4.06
C THR A 169 1.25 -3.78 3.26
N PHE A 170 2.24 -2.90 3.29
CA PHE A 170 3.42 -3.00 2.46
C PHE A 170 4.62 -2.33 3.12
N VAL A 171 5.80 -2.64 2.58
CA VAL A 171 7.06 -1.98 2.92
C VAL A 171 7.47 -1.12 1.75
N GLU A 172 7.78 0.14 1.99
CA GLU A 172 8.36 1.08 1.02
C GLU A 172 9.54 1.84 1.64
#